data_AF-A0A6L3VYD3-F1
#
_entry.id   AF-A0A6L3VYD3-F1
#
_cell.length_a   1.000
_cell.length_b   1.000
_cell.length_c   1.000
_cell.angle_alpha   90.00
_cell.angle_beta   90.00
_cell.angle_gamma   90.00
#
_symmetry.space_group_name_H-M   'P 1'
#
loop_
_entity.id
_entity.type
_entity.pdbx_description
1 polymer ?
#
loop_
_entity_poly.entity_id
_entity_poly.type
_entity_poly.pdbx_seq_one_letter_code
_entity_poly.pdbx_strand_id
1 'polypeptide(L)'
;MKNERLVAAARKGGRKSKGPRRARTLRVPMDFDTQIEEAAERSGFDDVNGFLLDVLTRAEAAGLFEVASPPMRQQRLRLGA
;
A
#
# COMPACT_ATOMS: atom_id res chain seq x y z
N MET A 1 30.78 34.76 1.26
CA MET A 1 29.37 35.20 1.13
C MET A 1 28.73 34.66 -0.15
N LYS A 2 28.75 33.34 -0.32
CA LYS A 2 27.93 32.58 -1.27
C LYS A 2 27.04 31.72 -0.37
N ASN A 3 25.71 31.83 -0.44
CA ASN A 3 24.71 30.81 -0.02
C ASN A 3 23.35 31.38 0.45
N GLU A 4 23.15 32.69 0.57
CA GLU A 4 21.83 33.20 1.03
C GLU A 4 20.79 33.35 -0.10
N ARG A 5 21.22 33.51 -1.36
CA ARG A 5 20.28 33.69 -2.49
C ARG A 5 19.68 32.40 -3.05
N LEU A 6 20.22 31.23 -2.73
CA LEU A 6 19.66 29.93 -3.17
C LEU A 6 18.53 29.42 -2.27
N VAL A 7 18.38 29.94 -1.05
CA VAL A 7 17.37 29.45 -0.09
C VAL A 7 15.99 30.08 -0.31
N ALA A 8 15.92 31.23 -1.00
CA ALA A 8 14.66 31.94 -1.23
C ALA A 8 13.78 31.36 -2.35
N ALA A 9 14.33 30.55 -3.25
CA ALA A 9 13.59 29.98 -4.39
C ALA A 9 12.81 28.70 -4.06
N ALA A 10 13.03 28.08 -2.90
CA ALA A 10 12.32 26.85 -2.50
C ALA A 10 10.96 27.09 -1.81
N ARG A 11 10.52 28.35 -1.67
CA ARG A 11 9.29 28.74 -0.95
C ARG A 11 8.12 29.11 -1.86
N LYS A 12 8.02 28.52 -3.05
CA LYS A 12 6.87 28.72 -3.94
C LYS A 12 6.40 27.40 -4.55
N GLY A 13 5.33 26.84 -3.97
CA GLY A 13 4.42 25.97 -4.72
C GLY A 13 4.53 24.45 -4.52
N GLY A 14 4.76 23.94 -3.31
CA GLY A 14 4.49 22.53 -3.00
C GLY A 14 3.06 22.37 -2.51
N ARG A 15 2.16 21.78 -3.32
CA ARG A 15 0.81 21.36 -2.91
C ARG A 15 0.89 20.67 -1.54
N LYS A 16 0.09 21.11 -0.55
CA LYS A 16 0.06 20.57 0.83
C LYS A 16 0.26 19.06 0.79
N SER A 17 1.37 18.60 1.37
CA SER A 17 1.75 17.18 1.38
C SER A 17 0.57 16.37 1.89
N LYS A 18 0.13 15.41 1.06
CA LYS A 18 -1.08 14.61 1.24
C LYS A 18 -1.01 13.73 2.52
N GLY A 19 -1.13 14.29 3.73
CA GLY A 19 -1.13 13.55 5.00
C GLY A 19 0.11 12.68 5.29
N PRO A 20 0.22 12.06 6.48
CA PRO A 20 1.26 11.08 6.76
C PRO A 20 1.01 9.81 5.93
N ARG A 21 2.03 9.34 5.20
CA ARG A 21 1.96 8.14 4.36
C ARG A 21 3.21 7.29 4.51
N ARG A 22 3.07 5.97 4.38
CA ARG A 22 4.19 5.04 4.29
C ARG A 22 4.15 4.35 2.94
N ALA A 23 5.24 4.40 2.20
CA ALA A 23 5.38 3.59 0.98
C ALA A 23 5.53 2.12 1.36
N ARG A 24 4.93 1.23 0.57
CA ARG A 24 5.06 -0.21 0.70
C ARG A 24 5.23 -0.82 -0.69
N THR A 25 6.23 -1.67 -0.84
CA THR A 25 6.43 -2.48 -2.05
C THR A 25 5.77 -3.84 -1.86
N LEU A 26 4.95 -4.26 -2.82
CA LEU A 26 4.37 -5.59 -2.89
C LEU A 26 5.06 -6.36 -4.01
N ARG A 27 5.37 -7.64 -3.77
CA ARG A 27 5.83 -8.55 -4.82
C ARG A 27 4.67 -9.46 -5.17
N VAL A 28 4.25 -9.43 -6.44
CA VAL A 28 3.13 -10.21 -6.95
C VAL A 28 3.55 -10.96 -8.23
N PRO A 29 2.85 -12.04 -8.61
CA PRO A 29 3.01 -12.63 -9.93
C PRO A 29 2.74 -11.60 -11.04
N MET A 30 3.46 -11.71 -12.16
CA MET A 30 3.35 -10.76 -13.27
C MET A 30 1.92 -10.67 -13.82
N ASP A 31 1.26 -11.81 -14.03
CA ASP A 31 -0.12 -11.85 -14.51
C ASP A 31 -1.09 -11.15 -13.55
N PHE A 32 -0.80 -11.19 -12.25
CA PHE A 32 -1.61 -10.51 -11.25
C PHE A 32 -1.42 -8.99 -11.28
N ASP A 33 -0.20 -8.52 -11.55
CA ASP A 33 0.10 -7.10 -11.75
C ASP A 33 -0.69 -6.54 -12.93
N THR A 34 -0.67 -7.23 -14.08
CA THR A 34 -1.47 -6.86 -15.26
C THR A 34 -2.97 -6.82 -14.96
N GLN A 35 -3.49 -7.82 -14.23
CA GLN A 35 -4.90 -7.83 -13.82
C GLN A 35 -5.28 -6.64 -12.94
N ILE A 36 -4.38 -6.19 -12.06
CA ILE A 36 -4.59 -5.01 -11.21
C ILE A 36 -4.62 -3.74 -12.06
N GLU A 37 -3.68 -3.57 -12.99
CA GLU A 37 -3.62 -2.41 -13.88
C GLU A 37 -4.91 -2.28 -14.71
N GLU A 38 -5.32 -3.37 -15.36
CA GLU A 38 -6.56 -3.37 -16.15
C GLU A 38 -7.81 -3.13 -15.29
N ALA A 39 -7.84 -3.66 -14.05
CA ALA A 39 -8.95 -3.43 -13.14
C ALA A 39 -9.03 -1.97 -12.69
N ALA A 40 -7.89 -1.33 -12.45
CA ALA A 40 -7.81 0.09 -12.12
C ALA A 40 -8.32 0.95 -13.29
N GLU A 41 -7.87 0.67 -14.52
CA GLU A 41 -8.29 1.37 -15.73
C GLU A 41 -9.80 1.23 -15.97
N ARG A 42 -10.33 -0.01 -15.97
CA ARG A 42 -11.77 -0.26 -16.15
C ARG A 42 -12.65 0.40 -15.08
N SER A 43 -12.09 0.60 -13.88
CA SER A 43 -12.79 1.25 -12.78
C SER A 43 -12.63 2.77 -12.77
N GLY A 44 -11.91 3.34 -13.75
CA GLY A 44 -11.71 4.78 -13.92
C GLY A 44 -10.74 5.42 -12.92
N PHE A 45 -9.82 4.64 -12.33
CA PHE A 45 -8.80 5.18 -11.44
C PHE A 45 -7.59 5.71 -12.24
N ASP A 46 -7.07 6.87 -11.82
CA ASP A 46 -5.87 7.47 -12.43
C ASP A 46 -4.58 6.66 -12.19
N ASP A 47 -4.53 5.91 -11.08
CA ASP A 47 -3.38 5.08 -10.71
C ASP A 47 -3.78 3.83 -9.91
N VAL A 48 -2.94 2.79 -10.01
CA VAL A 48 -3.09 1.52 -9.30
C VAL A 48 -3.14 1.71 -7.79
N ASN A 49 -2.40 2.67 -7.24
CA ASN A 49 -2.37 2.90 -5.80
C ASN A 49 -3.74 3.39 -5.28
N GLY A 50 -4.43 4.28 -6.00
CA GLY A 50 -5.76 4.74 -5.69
C GLY A 50 -6.79 3.60 -5.72
N PHE A 51 -6.69 2.76 -6.76
CA PHE A 51 -7.52 1.56 -6.88
C PHE A 51 -7.30 0.60 -5.70
N LEU A 52 -6.04 0.29 -5.36
CA LEU A 52 -5.73 -0.60 -4.24
C LEU A 52 -6.19 -0.03 -2.89
N LEU A 53 -6.06 1.28 -2.66
CA LEU A 53 -6.56 1.89 -1.44
C LEU A 53 -8.08 1.74 -1.31
N ASP A 54 -8.83 1.96 -2.39
CA ASP A 54 -10.29 1.78 -2.39
C ASP A 54 -10.68 0.32 -2.11
N VAL A 55 -10.02 -0.64 -2.76
CA VAL A 55 -10.23 -2.07 -2.52
C VAL A 55 -9.94 -2.44 -1.06
N LEU A 56 -8.83 -1.95 -0.50
CA LEU A 56 -8.45 -2.21 0.89
C LEU A 56 -9.42 -1.57 1.89
N THR A 57 -9.91 -0.36 1.62
CA THR A 57 -10.94 0.30 2.43
C THR A 57 -12.25 -0.48 2.42
N ARG A 58 -12.67 -1.00 1.26
CA ARG A 58 -13.85 -1.87 1.17
C ARG A 58 -13.65 -3.19 1.89
N ALA A 59 -12.46 -3.78 1.79
CA ALA A 59 -12.12 -5.02 2.49
C ALA A 59 -12.12 -4.83 4.02
N GLU A 60 -11.58 -3.72 4.51
CA GLU A 60 -11.61 -3.34 5.93
C GLU A 60 -13.05 -3.15 6.42
N ALA A 61 -13.87 -2.40 5.67
CA ALA A 61 -15.29 -2.20 6.00
C ALA A 61 -16.10 -3.51 6.00
N ALA A 62 -15.66 -4.51 5.23
CA ALA A 62 -16.23 -5.85 5.21
C ALA A 62 -15.66 -6.79 6.30
N GLY A 63 -14.78 -6.31 7.17
CA GLY A 63 -14.18 -7.10 8.25
C GLY A 63 -13.12 -8.11 7.79
N LEU A 64 -12.61 -8.01 6.56
CA LEU A 64 -11.67 -8.99 5.99
C LEU A 64 -10.25 -8.91 6.60
N PHE A 65 -9.97 -7.88 7.41
CA PHE A 65 -8.69 -7.73 8.11
C PHE A 65 -8.71 -8.33 9.51
N GLU A 66 -9.85 -8.86 9.95
CA GLU A 66 -9.93 -9.63 11.19
C GLU A 66 -9.16 -10.93 11.01
N VAL A 67 -7.91 -10.93 11.48
CA VAL A 67 -7.09 -12.14 11.54
C VAL A 67 -7.74 -13.03 12.59
N ALA A 68 -8.56 -13.99 12.14
CA ALA A 68 -8.89 -15.16 12.96
C ALA A 68 -7.56 -15.68 13.54
N SER A 69 -7.52 -15.86 14.86
CA SER A 69 -6.33 -16.21 15.63
C SER A 69 -5.39 -17.16 14.85
N PRO A 70 -4.06 -16.96 14.92
CA PRO A 70 -3.11 -17.67 14.07
C PRO A 70 -3.44 -19.16 14.08
N PRO A 71 -3.40 -19.87 12.93
CA PRO A 71 -3.54 -21.31 12.94
C PRO A 71 -2.52 -21.83 13.94
N MET A 72 -2.99 -22.48 15.01
CA MET A 72 -2.13 -23.14 15.99
C MET A 72 -1.10 -23.90 15.17
N ARG A 73 0.15 -23.43 15.17
CA ARG A 73 1.26 -24.18 14.58
C ARG A 73 1.15 -25.54 15.21
N GLN A 74 0.80 -26.54 14.38
CA GLN A 74 0.61 -27.92 14.79
C GLN A 74 1.70 -28.23 15.81
N GLN A 75 1.24 -28.49 17.03
CA GLN A 75 2.04 -29.00 18.12
C GLN A 75 2.83 -30.15 17.49
N ARG A 76 4.14 -29.93 17.26
CA ARG A 76 5.02 -31.00 16.85
C ARG A 76 4.89 -32.02 17.98
N LEU A 77 4.12 -33.07 17.71
CA LEU A 77 4.16 -34.33 18.41
C LEU A 77 5.63 -34.76 18.39
N ARG A 78 6.37 -34.38 19.42
CA ARG A 78 7.50 -35.17 19.91
C ARG A 78 6.89 -36.22 20.81
N LEU A 79 6.18 -37.15 20.17
CA LEU A 79 5.95 -38.49 20.71
C LEU A 79 7.08 -39.36 20.16
N GLY A 80 7.79 -40.02 21.08
CA GLY A 80 8.85 -40.99 20.81
C GLY A 80 10.25 -40.39 20.93
N ALA A 81 11.20 -41.03 21.59
CA ALA A 81 11.23 -42.26 22.39
C ALA A 81 12.52 -42.20 23.23
#